data_AF-A0ABD7FCR7-F1
#
_entry.id   AF-A0ABD7FCR7-F1
#
_cell.length_a   1.000
_cell.length_b   1.000
_cell.length_c   1.000
_cell.angle_alpha   90.00
_cell.angle_beta   90.00
_cell.angle_gamma   90.00
#
_symmetry.space_group_name_H-M   'P 1'
#
loop_
_entity.id
_entity.type
_entity.pdbx_description
1 polymer ?
#
loop_
_entity_poly.entity_id
_entity_poly.type
_entity_poly.pdbx_seq_one_letter_code
_entity_poly.pdbx_strand_id
1 'polypeptide(L)'
;MLGSYHWAQEKRGQMTLKEKLYLLQKTFIPTTQHLLQHLLPKQRETIFIDFNKIILPDSTLVKAAIEQLEETKKTSLIYHSWRSYFWGIAFSQIHGWQYDNEAFLVATLLHDIGLIDQHKTSNCQCFTLNSAMQAEQLCKYHHYPKEKTDLIADAICLHMNGFADMSQPKEVIMLQKGTSCDVIGSELHLIDKQFQKQCLENYPREKFNTSFKAYIQEEIKRHPHSRTAFLNKLGLSNLIQLSPFKE
;
A
#
# COMPACT_ATOMS: atom_id res chain seq x y z
N MET A 1 -3.03 -5.27 17.37
CA MET A 1 -4.20 -5.41 16.46
C MET A 1 -3.83 -6.42 15.37
N LEU A 2 -4.77 -7.15 14.75
CA LEU A 2 -4.41 -8.01 13.61
C LEU A 2 -3.73 -7.17 12.52
N GLY A 3 -2.51 -7.56 12.14
CA GLY A 3 -1.78 -6.92 11.06
C GLY A 3 -0.97 -5.66 11.44
N SER A 4 -1.06 -5.16 12.68
CA SER A 4 -0.16 -4.10 13.18
C SER A 4 1.29 -4.59 13.21
N TYR A 5 2.25 -3.67 13.25
CA TYR A 5 3.68 -3.97 13.32
C TYR A 5 4.03 -4.84 14.52
N HIS A 6 3.52 -4.51 15.72
CA HIS A 6 3.71 -5.32 16.92
C HIS A 6 3.21 -6.77 16.72
N TRP A 7 2.00 -6.93 16.19
CA TRP A 7 1.45 -8.26 15.86
C TRP A 7 2.32 -8.99 14.83
N ALA A 8 2.79 -8.27 13.81
CA ALA A 8 3.61 -8.84 12.75
C ALA A 8 4.95 -9.32 13.31
N GLN A 9 5.59 -8.58 14.21
CA GLN A 9 6.81 -9.00 14.91
C GLN A 9 6.56 -10.24 15.79
N GLU A 10 5.51 -10.26 16.62
CA GLU A 10 5.20 -11.37 17.52
C GLU A 10 4.83 -12.66 16.77
N LYS A 11 4.00 -12.55 15.74
CA LYS A 11 3.50 -13.71 14.97
C LYS A 11 4.33 -14.02 13.73
N ARG A 12 5.38 -13.22 13.48
CA ARG A 12 6.17 -13.20 12.25
C ARG A 12 5.33 -13.03 10.98
N GLY A 13 4.10 -12.52 11.09
CA GLY A 13 3.14 -12.36 9.98
C GLY A 13 2.25 -13.58 9.70
N GLN A 14 2.31 -14.63 10.53
CA GLN A 14 1.47 -15.82 10.38
C GLN A 14 0.07 -15.65 10.99
N MET A 15 -0.95 -16.17 10.32
CA MET A 15 -2.34 -16.05 10.77
C MET A 15 -2.89 -17.34 11.40
N THR A 16 -3.56 -17.19 12.55
CA THR A 16 -4.41 -18.21 13.16
C THR A 16 -5.76 -18.35 12.43
N LEU A 17 -6.54 -19.40 12.73
CA LEU A 17 -7.87 -19.59 12.16
C LEU A 17 -8.85 -18.48 12.54
N LYS A 18 -8.82 -18.00 13.80
CA LYS A 18 -9.69 -16.91 14.26
C LYS A 18 -9.40 -15.61 13.50
N GLU A 19 -8.13 -15.30 13.28
CA GLU A 19 -7.70 -14.11 12.53
C GLU A 19 -8.08 -14.18 11.05
N LYS A 20 -8.01 -15.38 10.44
CA LYS A 20 -8.51 -15.59 9.06
C LYS A 20 -10.00 -15.31 8.95
N LEU A 21 -10.80 -15.80 9.90
CA LEU A 21 -12.24 -15.56 9.92
C LEU A 21 -12.57 -14.07 10.10
N TYR A 22 -11.85 -13.39 11.01
CA TYR A 22 -12.00 -11.95 11.19
C TYR A 22 -11.66 -11.18 9.91
N LEU A 23 -10.53 -11.49 9.26
CA LEU A 23 -10.11 -10.81 8.04
C LEU A 23 -11.11 -11.03 6.92
N LEU A 24 -11.59 -12.26 6.73
CA LEU A 24 -12.63 -12.59 5.75
C LEU A 24 -13.89 -11.72 5.92
N GLN A 25 -14.38 -11.58 7.15
CA GLN A 25 -15.55 -10.75 7.45
C GLN A 25 -15.30 -9.28 7.11
N LYS A 26 -14.12 -8.75 7.43
CA LYS A 26 -13.77 -7.34 7.19
C LYS A 26 -13.51 -7.03 5.72
N THR A 27 -12.94 -7.97 4.96
CA THR A 27 -12.68 -7.78 3.52
C THR A 27 -13.93 -7.96 2.66
N PHE A 28 -14.97 -8.61 3.18
CA PHE A 28 -16.20 -8.89 2.42
C PHE A 28 -16.92 -7.61 1.96
N ILE A 29 -17.10 -6.63 2.85
CA ILE A 29 -17.81 -5.37 2.51
C ILE A 29 -17.04 -4.58 1.45
N PRO A 30 -15.73 -4.27 1.61
CA PRO A 30 -14.98 -3.55 0.58
C PRO A 30 -14.95 -4.29 -0.76
N THR A 31 -14.81 -5.62 -0.76
CA THR A 31 -14.78 -6.42 -1.99
C THR A 31 -16.12 -6.37 -2.73
N THR A 32 -17.24 -6.54 -2.01
CA THR A 32 -18.57 -6.47 -2.63
C THR A 32 -18.89 -5.07 -3.15
N GLN A 33 -18.53 -4.02 -2.40
CA GLN A 33 -18.65 -2.63 -2.86
C GLN A 33 -17.83 -2.38 -4.12
N HIS A 34 -16.58 -2.86 -4.16
CA HIS A 34 -15.70 -2.76 -5.33
C HIS A 34 -16.29 -3.46 -6.56
N LEU A 35 -16.86 -4.65 -6.41
CA LEU A 35 -17.50 -5.34 -7.54
C LEU A 35 -18.77 -4.62 -8.01
N LEU A 36 -19.60 -4.11 -7.08
CA LEU A 36 -20.83 -3.40 -7.40
C LEU A 36 -20.57 -2.07 -8.13
N GLN A 37 -19.54 -1.30 -7.76
CA GLN A 37 -19.21 -0.05 -8.47
C GLN A 37 -18.83 -0.29 -9.94
N HIS A 38 -18.27 -1.45 -10.27
CA HIS A 38 -17.96 -1.80 -11.67
C HIS A 38 -19.21 -2.12 -12.48
N LEU A 39 -20.27 -2.63 -11.83
CA LEU A 39 -21.54 -2.94 -12.47
C LEU A 39 -22.46 -1.71 -12.58
N LEU A 40 -22.41 -0.80 -11.61
CA LEU A 40 -23.29 0.37 -11.51
C LEU A 40 -22.45 1.63 -11.19
N PRO A 41 -21.79 2.23 -12.19
CA PRO A 41 -20.98 3.42 -11.97
C PRO A 41 -21.88 4.61 -11.61
N LYS A 42 -21.82 5.08 -10.35
CA LYS A 42 -22.45 6.35 -9.96
C LYS A 42 -21.54 7.50 -10.36
N GLN A 43 -22.03 8.39 -11.21
CA GLN A 43 -21.41 9.71 -11.38
C GLN A 43 -21.57 10.51 -10.09
N ARG A 44 -20.46 10.98 -9.55
CA ARG A 44 -20.38 11.95 -8.46
C ARG A 44 -19.53 13.12 -8.94
N GLU A 45 -19.82 14.32 -8.44
CA GLU A 45 -18.92 15.45 -8.61
C GLU A 45 -17.60 15.14 -7.91
N THR A 46 -16.50 15.29 -8.65
CA THR A 46 -15.14 15.14 -8.13
C THR A 46 -14.59 16.50 -7.74
N ILE A 47 -13.78 16.53 -6.68
CA ILE A 47 -13.06 17.75 -6.30
C ILE A 47 -11.83 17.88 -7.21
N PHE A 48 -11.60 19.08 -7.74
CA PHE A 48 -10.40 19.37 -8.50
C PHE A 48 -9.18 19.35 -7.59
N ILE A 49 -8.17 18.57 -7.99
CA ILE A 49 -6.90 18.43 -7.27
C ILE A 49 -5.79 18.81 -8.24
N ASP A 50 -5.03 19.85 -7.90
CA ASP A 50 -3.90 20.29 -8.72
C ASP A 50 -2.67 19.42 -8.42
N PHE A 51 -2.40 18.45 -9.31
CA PHE A 51 -1.29 17.51 -9.19
C PHE A 51 0.06 18.22 -8.97
N ASN A 52 0.28 19.35 -9.65
CA ASN A 52 1.55 20.07 -9.63
C ASN A 52 1.76 20.90 -8.34
N LYS A 53 0.71 21.05 -7.52
CA LYS A 53 0.79 21.74 -6.22
C LYS A 53 1.02 20.79 -5.05
N ILE A 54 1.15 19.49 -5.30
CA ILE A 54 1.51 18.53 -4.25
C ILE A 54 2.99 18.71 -3.91
N ILE A 55 3.24 19.15 -2.68
CA ILE A 55 4.60 19.38 -2.17
C ILE A 55 5.12 18.09 -1.54
N LEU A 56 6.25 17.61 -2.03
CA LEU A 56 6.97 16.50 -1.43
C LEU A 56 7.83 17.03 -0.27
N PRO A 57 7.85 16.34 0.89
CA PRO A 57 8.81 16.65 1.94
C PRO A 57 10.25 16.48 1.42
N ASP A 58 11.08 17.52 1.58
CA ASP A 58 12.50 17.51 1.19
C ASP A 58 13.38 17.28 2.41
N SER A 59 13.44 16.04 2.89
CA SER A 59 14.26 15.65 4.03
C SER A 59 15.30 14.59 3.65
N THR A 60 16.33 14.48 4.49
CA THR A 60 17.36 13.44 4.33
C THR A 60 16.77 12.03 4.39
N LEU A 61 15.77 11.81 5.25
CA LEU A 61 15.09 10.51 5.36
C LEU A 61 14.31 10.18 4.08
N VAL A 62 13.60 11.15 3.50
CA VAL A 62 12.88 10.95 2.23
C VAL A 62 13.85 10.63 1.09
N LYS A 63 14.96 11.36 0.99
CA LYS A 63 15.99 11.07 -0.03
C LYS A 63 16.52 9.65 0.09
N ALA A 64 16.84 9.22 1.31
CA ALA A 64 17.31 7.86 1.56
C ALA A 64 16.24 6.80 1.26
N ALA A 65 14.96 7.09 1.54
CA ALA A 65 13.86 6.19 1.19
C ALA A 65 13.67 6.06 -0.33
N ILE A 66 13.82 7.17 -1.08
CA ILE A 66 13.81 7.15 -2.55
C ILE A 66 14.98 6.33 -3.06
N GLU A 67 16.19 6.56 -2.57
CA GLU A 67 17.38 5.80 -2.96
C GLU A 67 17.19 4.29 -2.73
N GLN A 68 16.69 3.89 -1.56
CA GLN A 68 16.41 2.49 -1.24
C GLN A 68 15.33 1.87 -2.16
N LEU A 69 14.30 2.63 -2.54
CA LEU A 69 13.30 2.19 -3.51
C LEU A 69 13.90 2.01 -4.91
N GLU A 70 14.73 2.96 -5.36
CA GLU A 70 15.41 2.91 -6.66
C GLU A 70 16.42 1.76 -6.76
N GLU A 71 17.08 1.39 -5.65
CA GLU A 71 17.99 0.24 -5.57
C GLU A 71 17.32 -1.10 -5.94
N THR A 72 16.00 -1.20 -5.84
CA THR A 72 15.26 -2.39 -6.29
C THR A 72 15.40 -2.63 -7.79
N LYS A 73 15.67 -1.56 -8.57
CA LYS A 73 15.75 -1.57 -10.03
C LYS A 73 14.50 -2.19 -10.68
N LYS A 74 13.34 -2.09 -10.02
CA LYS A 74 12.04 -2.57 -10.50
C LYS A 74 11.16 -1.39 -10.83
N THR A 75 11.29 -0.84 -12.04
CA THR A 75 10.56 0.36 -12.49
C THR A 75 9.06 0.31 -12.22
N SER A 76 8.40 -0.82 -12.51
CA SER A 76 6.96 -0.98 -12.24
C SER A 76 6.60 -0.84 -10.75
N LEU A 77 7.49 -1.29 -9.85
CA LEU A 77 7.30 -1.19 -8.40
C LEU A 77 7.62 0.21 -7.86
N ILE A 78 8.69 0.82 -8.39
CA ILE A 78 9.06 2.21 -8.11
C ILE A 78 7.88 3.12 -8.44
N TYR A 79 7.36 3.02 -9.67
CA TYR A 79 6.21 3.81 -10.10
C TYR A 79 4.92 3.45 -9.35
N HIS A 80 4.72 2.19 -8.95
CA HIS A 80 3.60 1.83 -8.07
C HIS A 80 3.64 2.56 -6.73
N SER A 81 4.82 2.65 -6.12
CA SER A 81 4.99 3.35 -4.85
C SER A 81 4.64 4.84 -5.00
N TRP A 82 5.14 5.48 -6.06
CA TRP A 82 4.77 6.87 -6.37
C TRP A 82 3.27 7.04 -6.65
N ARG A 83 2.67 6.22 -7.51
CA ARG A 83 1.22 6.28 -7.77
C ARG A 83 0.41 6.11 -6.50
N SER A 84 0.77 5.14 -5.65
CA SER A 84 0.11 4.89 -4.37
C SER A 84 0.16 6.11 -3.45
N TYR A 85 1.28 6.86 -3.44
CA TYR A 85 1.39 8.11 -2.71
C TYR A 85 0.40 9.14 -3.24
N PHE A 86 0.39 9.41 -4.56
CA PHE A 86 -0.51 10.39 -5.15
C PHE A 86 -1.99 10.02 -5.00
N TRP A 87 -2.35 8.75 -5.10
CA TRP A 87 -3.71 8.30 -4.78
C TRP A 87 -4.07 8.53 -3.32
N GLY A 88 -3.17 8.23 -2.38
CA GLY A 88 -3.37 8.53 -0.96
C GLY A 88 -3.54 10.03 -0.69
N ILE A 89 -2.74 10.89 -1.32
CA ILE A 89 -2.91 12.35 -1.26
C ILE A 89 -4.29 12.76 -1.78
N ALA A 90 -4.75 12.20 -2.90
CA ALA A 90 -6.07 12.51 -3.42
C ALA A 90 -7.18 12.15 -2.43
N PHE A 91 -7.12 10.97 -1.80
CA PHE A 91 -8.07 10.60 -0.75
C PHE A 91 -8.00 11.53 0.46
N SER A 92 -6.81 11.96 0.87
CA SER A 92 -6.66 12.91 1.97
C SER A 92 -7.36 14.24 1.68
N GLN A 93 -7.26 14.75 0.45
CA GLN A 93 -7.90 16.00 0.05
C GLN A 93 -9.41 15.87 -0.09
N ILE A 94 -9.88 14.75 -0.67
CA ILE A 94 -11.31 14.43 -0.78
C ILE A 94 -11.98 14.40 0.60
N HIS A 95 -11.26 13.89 1.62
CA HIS A 95 -11.81 13.72 2.96
C HIS A 95 -11.36 14.79 3.98
N GLY A 96 -10.52 15.75 3.59
CA GLY A 96 -9.97 16.77 4.48
C GLY A 96 -9.12 16.21 5.62
N TRP A 97 -8.42 15.10 5.41
CA TRP A 97 -7.62 14.45 6.45
C TRP A 97 -6.32 15.21 6.73
N GLN A 98 -5.99 15.30 8.02
CA GLN A 98 -4.69 15.75 8.50
C GLN A 98 -3.81 14.53 8.74
N TYR A 99 -2.55 14.62 8.30
CA TYR A 99 -1.56 13.56 8.38
C TYR A 99 -0.15 14.15 8.39
N ASP A 100 0.81 13.37 8.83
CA ASP A 100 2.23 13.64 8.73
C ASP A 100 2.74 13.27 7.32
N ASN A 101 3.04 14.29 6.52
CA ASN A 101 3.41 14.11 5.10
C ASN A 101 4.73 13.33 4.94
N GLU A 102 5.70 13.56 5.82
CA GLU A 102 6.99 12.87 5.78
C GLU A 102 6.83 11.38 6.13
N ALA A 103 6.11 11.07 7.21
CA ALA A 103 5.82 9.70 7.59
C ALA A 103 5.00 8.97 6.51
N PHE A 104 4.00 9.63 5.93
CA PHE A 104 3.20 9.04 4.86
C PHE A 104 4.04 8.74 3.61
N LEU A 105 4.87 9.69 3.17
CA LEU A 105 5.73 9.48 2.00
C LEU A 105 6.73 8.35 2.24
N VAL A 106 7.43 8.33 3.37
CA VAL A 106 8.38 7.26 3.71
C VAL A 106 7.69 5.90 3.77
N ALA A 107 6.54 5.80 4.44
CA ALA A 107 5.76 4.55 4.48
C ALA A 107 5.37 4.09 3.07
N THR A 108 4.95 5.02 2.22
CA THR A 108 4.50 4.69 0.87
C THR A 108 5.64 4.30 -0.07
N LEU A 109 6.81 4.94 0.02
CA LEU A 109 7.98 4.56 -0.78
C LEU A 109 8.51 3.18 -0.41
N LEU A 110 8.36 2.78 0.86
CA LEU A 110 9.00 1.57 1.39
C LEU A 110 8.03 0.39 1.58
N HIS A 111 6.73 0.54 1.33
CA HIS A 111 5.74 -0.49 1.72
C HIS A 111 5.98 -1.88 1.09
N ASP A 112 6.52 -1.91 -0.13
CA ASP A 112 6.67 -3.13 -0.92
C ASP A 112 8.12 -3.58 -1.13
N ILE A 113 9.12 -2.90 -0.56
CA ILE A 113 10.54 -3.27 -0.76
C ILE A 113 10.84 -4.69 -0.29
N GLY A 114 10.11 -5.16 0.73
CA GLY A 114 10.18 -6.53 1.23
C GLY A 114 9.70 -7.59 0.24
N LEU A 115 9.00 -7.23 -0.85
CA LEU A 115 8.68 -8.14 -1.96
C LEU A 115 9.90 -8.41 -2.85
N ILE A 116 10.87 -7.51 -2.93
CA ILE A 116 12.03 -7.64 -3.81
C ILE A 116 13.27 -8.07 -3.02
N ASP A 117 13.52 -7.39 -1.90
CA ASP A 117 14.74 -7.55 -1.13
C ASP A 117 14.53 -8.56 0.01
N GLN A 118 14.37 -9.81 -0.39
CA GLN A 118 13.95 -10.90 0.49
C GLN A 118 15.11 -11.57 1.24
N HIS A 119 16.36 -11.16 0.99
CA HIS A 119 17.56 -11.75 1.59
C HIS A 119 18.07 -10.97 2.81
N LYS A 120 17.63 -9.73 3.04
CA LYS A 120 18.13 -8.87 4.13
C LYS A 120 17.56 -9.21 5.52
N THR A 121 16.37 -9.82 5.61
CA THR A 121 15.77 -10.21 6.91
C THR A 121 15.32 -11.67 6.91
N SER A 122 16.17 -12.58 7.40
CA SER A 122 16.00 -14.04 7.28
C SER A 122 14.84 -14.67 8.08
N ASN A 123 14.14 -13.90 8.93
CA ASN A 123 13.17 -14.44 9.89
C ASN A 123 11.71 -14.01 9.67
N CYS A 124 11.41 -13.22 8.64
CA CYS A 124 10.05 -12.77 8.35
C CYS A 124 9.24 -13.87 7.65
N GLN A 125 7.95 -14.00 7.98
CA GLN A 125 7.00 -14.89 7.26
C GLN A 125 5.92 -14.08 6.52
N CYS A 126 6.22 -12.82 6.21
CA CYS A 126 5.38 -11.91 5.45
C CYS A 126 6.22 -10.73 4.96
N PHE A 127 6.11 -10.39 3.68
CA PHE A 127 6.88 -9.28 3.09
C PHE A 127 6.63 -7.94 3.79
N THR A 128 5.39 -7.66 4.22
CA THR A 128 5.05 -6.38 4.88
C THR A 128 5.83 -6.18 6.18
N LEU A 129 6.13 -7.26 6.91
CA LEU A 129 6.98 -7.20 8.09
C LEU A 129 8.43 -6.91 7.69
N ASN A 130 8.93 -7.53 6.62
CA ASN A 130 10.25 -7.26 6.08
C ASN A 130 10.38 -5.78 5.66
N SER A 131 9.44 -5.28 4.87
CA SER A 131 9.36 -3.85 4.49
C SER A 131 9.35 -2.94 5.72
N ALA A 132 8.52 -3.24 6.73
CA ALA A 132 8.42 -2.44 7.94
C ALA A 132 9.71 -2.46 8.77
N MET A 133 10.40 -3.61 8.87
CA MET A 133 11.68 -3.71 9.55
C MET A 133 12.79 -2.91 8.83
N GLN A 134 12.81 -2.95 7.49
CA GLN A 134 13.75 -2.15 6.70
C GLN A 134 13.47 -0.65 6.86
N ALA A 135 12.20 -0.22 6.81
CA ALA A 135 11.82 1.16 7.06
C ALA A 135 12.16 1.61 8.49
N GLU A 136 11.95 0.75 9.50
CA GLU A 136 12.31 1.01 10.88
C GLU A 136 13.83 1.21 11.04
N GLN A 137 14.64 0.38 10.38
CA GLN A 137 16.11 0.51 10.37
C GLN A 137 16.55 1.84 9.74
N LEU A 138 15.96 2.21 8.60
CA LEU A 138 16.25 3.48 7.93
C LEU A 138 15.87 4.68 8.83
N CYS A 139 14.68 4.65 9.42
CA CYS A 139 14.23 5.69 10.36
C CYS A 139 15.17 5.84 11.56
N LYS A 140 15.59 4.72 12.16
CA LYS A 140 16.54 4.71 13.28
C LYS A 140 17.89 5.29 12.89
N TYR A 141 18.42 4.94 11.72
CA TYR A 141 19.67 5.48 11.21
C TYR A 141 19.63 7.01 11.05
N HIS A 142 18.49 7.54 10.61
CA HIS A 142 18.26 8.98 10.50
C HIS A 142 17.74 9.65 11.78
N HIS A 143 17.75 8.97 12.93
CA HIS A 143 17.27 9.49 14.21
C HIS A 143 15.82 10.02 14.18
N TYR A 144 14.97 9.41 13.34
CA TYR A 144 13.57 9.80 13.22
C TYR A 144 12.80 9.50 14.51
N PRO A 145 11.81 10.34 14.93
CA PRO A 145 11.09 10.12 16.18
C PRO A 145 10.41 8.76 16.24
N LYS A 146 10.60 8.05 17.36
CA LYS A 146 10.09 6.68 17.54
C LYS A 146 8.60 6.55 17.23
N GLU A 147 7.77 7.48 17.71
CA GLU A 147 6.32 7.47 17.46
C GLU A 147 6.00 7.49 15.96
N LYS A 148 6.72 8.30 15.18
CA LYS A 148 6.54 8.35 13.72
C LYS A 148 7.12 7.11 13.03
N THR A 149 8.20 6.54 13.56
CA THR A 149 8.73 5.25 13.09
C THR A 149 7.73 4.12 13.29
N ASP A 150 7.10 4.05 14.47
CA ASP A 150 6.06 3.06 14.76
C ASP A 150 4.86 3.24 13.82
N LEU A 151 4.45 4.50 13.56
CA LEU A 151 3.41 4.84 12.58
C LEU A 151 3.74 4.37 11.16
N ILE A 152 4.97 4.61 10.69
CA ILE A 152 5.45 4.13 9.38
C ILE A 152 5.36 2.61 9.31
N ALA A 153 5.88 1.93 10.34
CA ALA A 153 5.90 0.47 10.39
C ALA A 153 4.48 -0.12 10.45
N ASP A 154 3.57 0.50 11.19
CA ASP A 154 2.16 0.12 11.24
C ASP A 154 1.46 0.35 9.90
N ALA A 155 1.67 1.50 9.24
CA ALA A 155 1.09 1.77 7.93
C ALA A 155 1.54 0.71 6.91
N ILE A 156 2.84 0.42 6.86
CA ILE A 156 3.40 -0.63 6.00
C ILE A 156 2.84 -2.00 6.38
N CYS A 157 2.70 -2.33 7.66
CA CYS A 157 2.15 -3.64 8.01
C CYS A 157 0.67 -3.75 7.66
N LEU A 158 -0.12 -2.71 7.89
CA LEU A 158 -1.58 -2.75 7.79
C LEU A 158 -2.11 -2.60 6.36
N HIS A 159 -1.32 -2.08 5.41
CA HIS A 159 -1.82 -1.86 4.04
C HIS A 159 -2.30 -3.15 3.34
N MET A 160 -1.69 -4.32 3.65
CA MET A 160 -2.11 -5.64 3.15
C MET A 160 -3.22 -6.30 4.00
N ASN A 161 -3.97 -5.57 4.82
CA ASN A 161 -5.16 -6.13 5.46
C ASN A 161 -6.37 -6.21 4.52
N GLY A 162 -6.35 -5.53 3.37
CA GLY A 162 -7.48 -5.54 2.41
C GLY A 162 -8.71 -4.77 2.88
N PHE A 163 -8.61 -4.02 3.98
CA PHE A 163 -9.60 -3.04 4.45
C PHE A 163 -8.88 -1.94 5.24
N ALA A 164 -9.47 -0.74 5.29
CA ALA A 164 -9.04 0.33 6.18
C ALA A 164 -10.03 0.48 7.35
N ASP A 165 -9.51 0.57 8.57
CA ASP A 165 -10.29 0.94 9.75
C ASP A 165 -10.21 2.46 9.94
N MET A 166 -11.35 3.14 9.85
CA MET A 166 -11.40 4.61 9.89
C MET A 166 -10.98 5.23 11.24
N SER A 167 -10.88 4.41 12.30
CA SER A 167 -10.35 4.81 13.61
C SER A 167 -8.82 4.84 13.67
N GLN A 168 -8.12 4.30 12.67
CA GLN A 168 -6.66 4.31 12.58
C GLN A 168 -6.10 5.70 12.21
N PRO A 169 -4.79 5.92 12.44
CA PRO A 169 -4.07 7.06 11.89
C PRO A 169 -4.29 7.22 10.38
N LYS A 170 -4.28 8.45 9.90
CA LYS A 170 -4.69 8.75 8.52
C LYS A 170 -3.70 8.23 7.49
N GLU A 171 -2.43 8.17 7.83
CA GLU A 171 -1.34 7.60 7.04
C GLU A 171 -1.59 6.11 6.75
N VAL A 172 -2.11 5.36 7.73
CA VAL A 172 -2.46 3.94 7.58
C VAL A 172 -3.61 3.78 6.59
N ILE A 173 -4.68 4.57 6.77
CA ILE A 173 -5.86 4.56 5.91
C ILE A 173 -5.49 4.99 4.49
N MET A 174 -4.70 6.05 4.35
CA MET A 174 -4.24 6.60 3.08
C MET A 174 -3.38 5.60 2.33
N LEU A 175 -2.44 4.91 2.99
CA LEU A 175 -1.61 3.91 2.33
C LEU A 175 -2.44 2.71 1.85
N GLN A 176 -3.38 2.24 2.68
CA GLN A 176 -4.27 1.15 2.31
C GLN A 176 -5.15 1.52 1.11
N LYS A 177 -5.77 2.71 1.13
CA LYS A 177 -6.61 3.19 0.03
C LYS A 177 -5.80 3.47 -1.24
N GLY A 178 -4.63 4.08 -1.11
CA GLY A 178 -3.75 4.39 -2.24
C GLY A 178 -3.24 3.14 -2.96
N THR A 179 -2.75 2.15 -2.22
CA THR A 179 -2.32 0.87 -2.79
C THR A 179 -3.49 0.08 -3.37
N SER A 180 -4.64 0.03 -2.70
CA SER A 180 -5.85 -0.63 -3.23
C SER A 180 -6.38 0.07 -4.49
N CYS A 181 -6.32 1.40 -4.52
CA CYS A 181 -6.62 2.17 -5.72
C CYS A 181 -5.68 1.75 -6.84
N ASP A 182 -4.35 1.76 -6.66
CA ASP A 182 -3.42 1.46 -7.75
C ASP A 182 -3.47 0.00 -8.24
N VAL A 183 -3.72 -0.96 -7.34
CA VAL A 183 -3.67 -2.39 -7.64
C VAL A 183 -4.98 -2.87 -8.27
N ILE A 184 -6.13 -2.50 -7.69
CA ILE A 184 -7.44 -3.02 -8.10
C ILE A 184 -8.41 -1.95 -8.57
N GLY A 185 -8.05 -0.65 -8.55
CA GLY A 185 -8.97 0.43 -8.92
C GLY A 185 -10.02 0.75 -7.87
N SER A 186 -9.78 0.38 -6.61
CA SER A 186 -10.70 0.69 -5.50
C SER A 186 -10.93 2.19 -5.42
N GLU A 187 -12.21 2.62 -5.41
CA GLU A 187 -12.61 4.03 -5.24
C GLU A 187 -12.01 5.02 -6.27
N LEU A 188 -11.44 4.52 -7.38
CA LEU A 188 -10.84 5.37 -8.43
C LEU A 188 -11.83 6.38 -9.01
N HIS A 189 -13.13 6.08 -8.97
CA HIS A 189 -14.20 6.96 -9.43
C HIS A 189 -14.39 8.23 -8.58
N LEU A 190 -13.82 8.28 -7.36
CA LEU A 190 -13.85 9.46 -6.50
C LEU A 190 -12.78 10.49 -6.87
N ILE A 191 -11.74 10.06 -7.61
CA ILE A 191 -10.60 10.90 -7.98
C ILE A 191 -10.89 11.55 -9.34
N ASP A 192 -10.58 12.83 -9.48
CA ASP A 192 -10.74 13.55 -10.75
C ASP A 192 -9.95 12.90 -11.91
N LYS A 193 -10.52 12.95 -13.13
CA LYS A 193 -9.95 12.29 -14.32
C LYS A 193 -8.66 12.95 -14.82
N GLN A 194 -8.51 14.27 -14.65
CA GLN A 194 -7.28 14.96 -14.99
C GLN A 194 -6.16 14.57 -14.03
N PHE A 195 -6.45 14.50 -12.72
CA PHE A 195 -5.50 14.00 -11.73
C PHE A 195 -5.07 12.55 -12.02
N GLN A 196 -6.03 11.68 -12.36
CA GLN A 196 -5.75 10.28 -12.75
C GLN A 196 -4.77 10.22 -13.93
N LYS A 197 -5.04 11.02 -14.97
CA LYS A 197 -4.21 11.07 -16.17
C LYS A 197 -2.79 11.55 -15.86
N GLN A 198 -2.65 12.67 -15.13
CA GLN A 198 -1.34 13.23 -14.79
C GLN A 198 -0.49 12.26 -13.97
N CYS A 199 -1.09 11.58 -12.99
CA CYS A 199 -0.38 10.58 -12.19
C CYS A 199 0.15 9.42 -13.06
N LEU A 200 -0.65 8.91 -13.99
CA LEU A 200 -0.25 7.82 -14.90
C LEU A 200 0.74 8.26 -15.98
N GLU A 201 0.74 9.53 -16.38
CA GLU A 201 1.73 10.10 -17.31
C GLU A 201 3.09 10.29 -16.65
N ASN A 202 3.12 10.74 -15.38
CA ASN A 202 4.37 10.89 -14.61
C ASN A 202 4.93 9.55 -14.11
N TYR A 203 4.06 8.59 -13.80
CA TYR A 203 4.43 7.28 -13.27
C TYR A 203 3.73 6.14 -14.05
N PRO A 204 4.17 5.86 -15.29
CA PRO A 204 3.59 4.81 -16.14
C PRO A 204 3.51 3.44 -15.45
N ARG A 205 2.59 2.58 -15.90
CA ARG A 205 2.39 1.28 -15.22
C ARG A 205 3.47 0.26 -15.51
N GLU A 206 4.11 0.30 -16.67
CA GLU A 206 5.26 -0.57 -16.98
C GLU A 206 4.95 -2.05 -16.75
N LYS A 207 3.78 -2.53 -17.22
CA LYS A 207 3.31 -3.92 -17.00
C LYS A 207 3.19 -4.31 -15.52
N PHE A 208 2.82 -3.35 -14.67
CA PHE A 208 2.70 -3.54 -13.23
C PHE A 208 1.80 -4.72 -12.84
N ASN A 209 0.61 -4.90 -13.43
CA ASN A 209 -0.27 -6.00 -13.01
C ASN A 209 0.39 -7.36 -13.23
N THR A 210 1.14 -7.50 -14.33
CA THR A 210 1.90 -8.70 -14.66
C THR A 210 3.05 -8.94 -13.67
N SER A 211 3.91 -7.94 -13.44
CA SER A 211 5.03 -8.04 -12.50
C SER A 211 4.56 -8.26 -11.06
N PHE A 212 3.55 -7.51 -10.62
CA PHE A 212 3.02 -7.59 -9.26
C PHE A 212 2.40 -8.95 -8.97
N LYS A 213 1.62 -9.52 -9.91
CA LYS A 213 1.14 -10.90 -9.77
C LYS A 213 2.29 -11.88 -9.59
N ALA A 214 3.37 -11.74 -10.35
CA ALA A 214 4.54 -12.60 -10.21
C ALA A 214 5.16 -12.48 -8.81
N TYR A 215 5.33 -11.25 -8.29
CA TYR A 215 5.83 -11.03 -6.93
C TYR A 215 4.93 -11.66 -5.86
N ILE A 216 3.61 -11.50 -6.00
CA ILE A 216 2.64 -12.11 -5.10
C ILE A 216 2.71 -13.65 -5.16
N GLN A 217 2.85 -14.25 -6.35
CA GLN A 217 3.00 -15.71 -6.44
C GLN A 217 4.28 -16.21 -5.74
N GLU A 218 5.39 -15.50 -5.88
CA GLU A 218 6.63 -15.86 -5.19
C GLU A 218 6.51 -15.70 -3.68
N GLU A 219 5.89 -14.61 -3.20
CA GLU A 219 5.59 -14.40 -1.78
C GLU A 219 4.75 -15.55 -1.20
N ILE A 220 3.73 -16.01 -1.94
CA ILE A 220 2.83 -17.06 -1.47
C ILE A 220 3.50 -18.43 -1.42
N LYS A 221 4.39 -18.73 -2.38
CA LYS A 221 5.19 -19.96 -2.36
C LYS A 221 6.10 -20.01 -1.13
N ARG A 222 6.71 -18.87 -0.77
CA ARG A 222 7.63 -18.76 0.38
C ARG A 222 6.89 -18.72 1.71
N HIS A 223 5.78 -17.97 1.76
CA HIS A 223 5.03 -17.71 2.97
C HIS A 223 3.55 -18.10 2.80
N PRO A 224 3.23 -19.40 2.70
CA PRO A 224 1.88 -19.90 2.42
C PRO A 224 0.86 -19.64 3.56
N HIS A 225 1.33 -19.18 4.71
CA HIS A 225 0.54 -18.86 5.89
C HIS A 225 0.46 -17.35 6.18
N SER A 226 1.01 -16.52 5.29
CA SER A 226 0.95 -15.06 5.37
C SER A 226 -0.45 -14.51 5.08
N ARG A 227 -0.66 -13.24 5.42
CA ARG A 227 -1.86 -12.46 5.03
C ARG A 227 -2.02 -12.39 3.51
N THR A 228 -0.93 -12.18 2.78
CA THR A 228 -0.92 -12.13 1.31
C THR A 228 -1.45 -13.43 0.71
N ALA A 229 -0.98 -14.59 1.22
CA ALA A 229 -1.46 -15.89 0.78
C ALA A 229 -2.95 -16.09 1.08
N PHE A 230 -3.43 -15.59 2.21
CA PHE A 230 -4.84 -15.64 2.54
C PHE A 230 -5.69 -14.75 1.61
N LEU A 231 -5.31 -13.49 1.40
CA LEU A 231 -6.02 -12.58 0.49
C LEU A 231 -6.02 -13.07 -0.96
N ASN A 232 -4.92 -13.71 -1.39
CA ASN A 232 -4.88 -14.31 -2.72
C ASN A 232 -5.89 -15.45 -2.88
N LYS A 233 -6.09 -16.28 -1.84
CA LYS A 233 -7.15 -17.30 -1.83
C LYS A 233 -8.55 -16.68 -1.87
N LEU A 234 -8.71 -15.46 -1.39
CA LEU A 234 -9.96 -14.69 -1.47
C LEU A 234 -10.16 -13.99 -2.82
N GLY A 235 -9.25 -14.13 -3.78
CA GLY A 235 -9.43 -13.65 -5.15
C GLY A 235 -8.63 -12.40 -5.51
N LEU A 236 -7.62 -11.98 -4.73
CA LEU A 236 -6.76 -10.84 -5.06
C LEU A 236 -6.21 -10.90 -6.50
N SER A 237 -5.73 -12.06 -6.96
CA SER A 237 -5.23 -12.22 -8.34
C SER A 237 -6.28 -11.91 -9.41
N ASN A 238 -7.55 -12.22 -9.15
CA ASN A 238 -8.66 -11.94 -10.06
C ASN A 238 -8.98 -10.44 -10.05
N LEU A 239 -8.99 -9.81 -8.88
CA LEU A 239 -9.19 -8.36 -8.76
C LEU A 239 -8.09 -7.58 -9.49
N ILE A 240 -6.82 -8.00 -9.37
CA ILE A 240 -5.72 -7.40 -10.13
C ILE A 240 -5.94 -7.56 -11.64
N GLN A 241 -6.50 -8.69 -12.10
CA GLN A 241 -6.80 -8.90 -13.52
C GLN A 241 -7.90 -7.98 -14.04
N LEU A 242 -8.89 -7.69 -13.19
CA LEU A 242 -10.04 -6.84 -13.51
C LEU A 242 -9.76 -5.35 -13.25
N SER A 243 -8.53 -5.01 -12.83
CA SER A 243 -8.11 -3.64 -12.57
C SER A 243 -8.42 -2.75 -13.78
N PRO A 244 -9.00 -1.55 -13.58
CA PRO A 244 -9.41 -0.67 -14.66
C PRO A 244 -8.25 0.01 -15.39
N PHE A 245 -7.02 -0.12 -14.88
CA PHE A 245 -5.86 0.50 -15.50
C PHE A 245 -5.31 -0.33 -16.66
N LYS A 246 -4.88 0.37 -17.71
CA LYS A 246 -4.12 -0.21 -18.82
C LYS A 246 -2.66 -0.34 -18.43
N GLU A 247 -2.05 -1.47 -18.77
CA GLU A 247 -0.64 -1.80 -18.53
C GLU A 247 0.34 -0.94 -19.33
#